data_AF-A0A2M7NGV0-F1
#
_entry.id   AF-A0A2M7NGV0-F1
#
_cell.length_a   1.000
_cell.length_b   1.000
_cell.length_c   1.000
_cell.angle_alpha   90.00
_cell.angle_beta   90.00
_cell.angle_gamma   90.00
#
_symmetry.space_group_name_H-M   'P 1'
#
loop_
_entity.id
_entity.type
_entity.pdbx_description
1 polymer ?
#
loop_
_entity_poly.entity_id
_entity_poly.type
_entity_poly.pdbx_seq_one_letter_code
_entity_poly.pdbx_strand_id
1 'polypeptide(L)'
;MAILADFGKTDSDTIIKNILQKIKDLPIENSIQKKTVTQLEVLSKLRKLQPQIIKHITAMALTYNIEDDVRYKQGEEKGELKRAVESIMEMLKDGLAYEKIAKYAKVSKEFVEEIAKQIKK
;
A
#
# COMPACT_ATOMS: atom_id res chain seq x y z
N MET A 1 18.93 16.40 0.71
CA MET A 1 17.96 15.87 -0.28
C MET A 1 18.72 15.23 -1.44
N ALA A 2 19.33 14.06 -1.22
CA ALA A 2 20.17 13.40 -2.24
C ALA A 2 19.36 12.52 -3.22
N ILE A 3 18.18 12.03 -2.83
CA ILE A 3 17.38 11.10 -3.66
C ILE A 3 16.61 11.78 -4.81
N LEU A 4 16.52 13.11 -4.78
CA LEU A 4 15.96 13.93 -5.85
C LEU A 4 17.02 14.44 -6.84
N ALA A 5 18.30 14.13 -6.64
CA ALA A 5 19.37 14.52 -7.56
C ALA A 5 19.36 13.61 -8.79
N ASP A 6 19.54 14.15 -10.00
CA ASP A 6 19.76 13.33 -11.21
C ASP A 6 20.93 12.37 -10.99
N PHE A 7 20.68 11.06 -11.09
CA PHE A 7 21.70 10.04 -10.83
C PHE A 7 22.66 9.88 -12.00
N GLY A 8 22.38 10.52 -13.16
CA GLY A 8 23.24 10.49 -14.34
C GLY A 8 23.54 9.06 -14.79
N LYS A 9 24.82 8.72 -14.94
CA LYS A 9 25.31 7.36 -15.29
C LYS A 9 25.63 6.48 -14.07
N THR A 10 25.32 6.96 -12.87
CA THR A 10 25.68 6.25 -11.63
C THR A 10 24.61 5.23 -11.30
N ASP A 11 25.03 4.03 -10.89
CA ASP A 11 24.12 2.98 -10.45
C ASP A 11 23.25 3.45 -9.28
N SER A 12 21.94 3.50 -9.50
CA SER A 12 20.97 4.02 -8.56
C SER A 12 20.93 3.20 -7.26
N ASP A 13 21.21 1.89 -7.34
CA ASP A 13 21.25 0.99 -6.18
C ASP A 13 22.38 1.38 -5.21
N THR A 14 23.57 1.70 -5.73
CA THR A 14 24.72 2.13 -4.92
C THR A 14 24.42 3.42 -4.16
N ILE A 15 23.76 4.39 -4.81
CA ILE A 15 23.40 5.67 -4.18
C ILE A 15 22.30 5.47 -3.12
N ILE A 16 21.28 4.68 -3.43
CA ILE A 16 20.20 4.34 -2.49
C ILE A 16 20.78 3.67 -1.24
N LYS A 17 21.66 2.67 -1.42
CA LYS A 17 22.34 1.99 -0.31
C LYS A 17 23.13 2.96 0.57
N ASN A 18 23.89 3.88 -0.04
CA ASN A 18 24.68 4.88 0.70
C ASN A 18 23.79 5.86 1.48
N ILE A 19 22.63 6.24 0.94
CA ILE A 19 21.68 7.12 1.62
C ILE A 19 21.04 6.39 2.80
N LEU A 20 20.60 5.14 2.61
CA LEU A 20 20.01 4.33 3.68
C LEU A 20 21.02 4.04 4.79
N GLN A 21 22.29 3.78 4.44
CA GLN A 21 23.36 3.56 5.40
C GLN A 21 23.62 4.81 6.25
N LYS A 22 23.67 6.00 5.62
CA LYS A 22 23.75 7.27 6.35
C LYS A 22 22.57 7.48 7.29
N ILE A 23 21.34 7.09 6.91
CA ILE A 23 20.15 7.19 7.78
C ILE A 23 20.24 6.22 8.97
N LYS A 24 20.85 5.05 8.78
CA LYS A 24 21.07 4.05 9.84
C LYS A 24 22.13 4.49 10.85
N ASP A 25 23.21 5.08 10.38
CA ASP A 25 24.38 5.41 11.20
C ASP A 25 24.25 6.76 11.93
N LEU A 26 23.18 7.52 11.65
CA LEU A 26 22.91 8.78 12.32
C LEU A 26 22.38 8.53 13.75
N PRO A 27 22.97 9.14 14.79
CA PRO A 27 22.49 9.03 16.17
C PRO A 27 21.29 9.96 16.34
N ILE A 28 20.17 9.60 15.72
CA ILE A 28 18.95 10.40 15.63
C ILE A 28 17.85 9.68 16.41
N GLU A 29 17.05 10.43 17.17
CA GLU A 29 15.83 9.90 17.81
C GLU A 29 14.95 9.17 16.79
N ASN A 30 14.40 8.01 17.17
CA ASN A 30 13.58 7.15 16.31
C ASN A 30 12.48 7.89 15.53
N SER A 31 11.93 8.98 16.10
CA SER A 31 10.90 9.83 15.50
C SER A 31 11.37 10.57 14.23
N ILE A 32 12.59 11.12 14.24
CA ILE A 32 13.18 11.86 13.12
C ILE A 32 13.66 10.86 12.05
N GLN A 33 14.21 9.71 12.47
CA GLN A 33 14.59 8.64 11.54
C GLN A 33 13.36 8.15 10.75
N LYS A 34 12.23 7.89 11.43
CA LYS A 34 10.97 7.52 10.78
C LYS A 34 10.51 8.58 9.78
N LYS A 35 10.55 9.87 10.16
CA LYS A 35 10.18 10.98 9.27
C LYS A 35 11.06 11.04 8.01
N THR A 36 12.37 10.87 8.14
CA THR A 36 13.30 10.89 7.00
C THR A 36 13.10 9.70 6.06
N VAL A 37 12.85 8.50 6.59
CA VAL A 37 12.53 7.31 5.78
C VAL A 37 11.21 7.50 5.02
N THR A 38 10.16 7.99 5.68
CA THR A 38 8.87 8.27 5.01
C THR A 38 9.03 9.33 3.90
N GLN A 39 9.80 10.40 4.15
CA GLN A 39 10.11 11.38 3.11
C GLN A 39 10.88 10.76 1.94
N LEU A 40 11.82 9.85 2.22
CA LEU A 40 12.57 9.12 1.20
C LEU A 40 11.64 8.32 0.29
N GLU A 41 10.72 7.58 0.91
CA GLU A 41 9.77 6.73 0.21
C GLU A 41 8.80 7.55 -0.65
N VAL A 42 8.26 8.65 -0.12
CA VAL A 42 7.38 9.57 -0.86
C VAL A 42 8.10 10.18 -2.07
N LEU A 43 9.34 10.65 -1.90
CA LEU A 43 10.10 11.26 -2.99
C LEU A 43 10.52 10.23 -4.04
N SER A 44 10.76 8.97 -3.64
CA SER A 44 11.10 7.90 -4.57
C SER A 44 9.97 7.49 -5.52
N LYS A 45 8.70 7.76 -5.14
CA LYS A 45 7.53 7.58 -6.01
C LYS A 45 7.66 8.38 -7.31
N LEU A 46 8.27 9.57 -7.23
CA LEU A 46 8.44 10.47 -8.37
C LEU A 46 9.43 9.95 -9.42
N ARG A 47 10.23 8.93 -9.08
CA ARG A 47 11.27 8.37 -9.97
C ARG A 47 11.13 6.87 -10.25
N LYS A 48 10.02 6.23 -9.83
CA LYS A 48 9.82 4.78 -9.93
C LYS A 48 10.90 3.92 -9.23
N LEU A 49 11.55 4.45 -8.18
CA LEU A 49 12.65 3.77 -7.46
C LEU A 49 12.18 2.98 -6.23
N GLN A 50 10.88 2.96 -5.96
CA GLN A 50 10.31 2.25 -4.81
C GLN A 50 10.72 0.78 -4.72
N PRO A 51 10.72 -0.03 -5.81
CA PRO A 51 11.11 -1.44 -5.71
C PRO A 51 12.55 -1.64 -5.21
N GLN A 52 13.47 -0.78 -5.66
CA GLN A 52 14.88 -0.81 -5.26
C GLN A 52 15.04 -0.42 -3.78
N ILE A 53 14.33 0.62 -3.35
CA ILE A 53 14.36 1.08 -1.96
C ILE A 53 13.79 0.04 -1.01
N ILE A 54 12.64 -0.57 -1.34
CA ILE A 54 12.02 -1.63 -0.52
C ILE A 54 13.00 -2.80 -0.35
N LYS A 55 13.64 -3.24 -1.44
CA LYS A 55 14.66 -4.30 -1.40
C LYS A 55 15.79 -3.99 -0.42
N HIS A 56 16.32 -2.76 -0.45
CA HIS A 56 17.40 -2.36 0.45
C HIS A 56 16.95 -2.18 1.91
N ILE A 57 15.76 -1.63 2.16
CA ILE A 57 15.20 -1.47 3.51
C ILE A 57 15.02 -2.85 4.18
N THR A 58 14.45 -3.82 3.45
CA THR A 58 14.27 -5.19 3.94
C THR A 58 15.62 -5.86 4.21
N ALA A 59 16.58 -5.75 3.29
CA ALA A 59 17.91 -6.35 3.45
C ALA A 59 18.72 -5.76 4.62
N MET A 60 18.49 -4.49 4.96
CA MET A 60 19.20 -3.79 6.04
C MET A 60 18.53 -3.92 7.41
N ALA A 61 17.42 -4.67 7.49
CA ALA A 61 16.57 -4.81 8.68
C ALA A 61 16.14 -3.46 9.27
N LEU A 62 15.95 -2.45 8.42
CA LEU A 62 15.36 -1.18 8.82
C LEU A 62 13.85 -1.43 8.98
N THR A 63 13.45 -1.88 10.17
CA THR A 63 12.05 -2.21 10.48
C THR A 63 11.20 -0.94 10.44
N TYR A 64 10.44 -0.77 9.36
CA TYR A 64 9.40 0.23 9.23
C TYR A 64 8.05 -0.47 9.40
N ASN A 65 7.32 -0.15 10.47
CA ASN A 65 5.96 -0.65 10.64
C ASN A 65 5.03 0.08 9.65
N ILE A 66 4.75 -0.57 8.51
CA ILE A 66 3.88 -0.06 7.46
C ILE A 66 2.39 -0.16 7.82
N GLU A 67 2.02 -1.00 8.79
CA GLU A 67 0.63 -1.24 9.17
C GLU A 67 -0.03 0.00 9.81
N ASP A 68 0.79 0.89 10.40
CA ASP A 68 0.33 2.18 10.92
C ASP A 68 0.14 3.23 9.82
N ASP A 69 0.60 2.99 8.59
CA ASP A 69 0.54 3.96 7.50
C ASP A 69 -0.91 4.12 7.00
N VAL A 70 -1.35 5.38 6.90
CA VAL A 70 -2.71 5.72 6.46
C VAL A 70 -2.99 5.21 5.04
N ARG A 71 -2.00 5.19 4.15
CA ARG A 71 -2.15 4.67 2.78
C ARG A 71 -2.22 3.15 2.75
N TYR A 72 -1.53 2.47 3.67
CA TYR A 72 -1.66 1.03 3.85
C TYR A 72 -3.09 0.68 4.27
N LYS A 73 -3.60 1.34 5.33
CA LYS A 73 -4.99 1.16 5.81
C LYS A 73 -6.03 1.47 4.73
N GLN A 74 -5.85 2.55 3.97
CA GLN A 74 -6.71 2.87 2.81
C GLN A 74 -6.66 1.78 1.73
N GLY A 75 -5.51 1.14 1.54
CA GLY A 75 -5.35 0.02 0.60
C GLY A 75 -6.06 -1.24 1.08
N GLU A 76 -5.94 -1.55 2.37
CA GLU A 76 -6.60 -2.66 3.04
C GLU A 76 -8.13 -2.53 2.97
N GLU A 77 -8.69 -1.39 3.37
CA GLU A 77 -10.13 -1.10 3.27
C GLU A 77 -10.66 -1.26 1.84
N LYS A 78 -9.91 -0.77 0.84
CA LYS A 78 -10.26 -0.96 -0.57
C LYS A 78 -10.19 -2.42 -1.00
N GLY A 79 -9.23 -3.19 -0.47
CA GLY A 79 -9.07 -4.61 -0.75
C GLY A 79 -10.23 -5.43 -0.18
N GLU A 80 -10.61 -5.16 1.07
CA GLU A 80 -11.76 -5.78 1.72
C GLU A 80 -13.06 -5.48 0.98
N LEU A 81 -13.27 -4.21 0.59
CA LEU A 81 -14.46 -3.82 -0.17
C LEU A 81 -14.52 -4.53 -1.53
N LYS A 82 -13.39 -4.60 -2.26
CA LYS A 82 -13.32 -5.32 -3.54
C LYS A 82 -13.66 -6.80 -3.38
N ARG A 83 -13.09 -7.47 -2.38
CA ARG A 83 -13.37 -8.89 -2.11
C ARG A 83 -14.84 -9.10 -1.72
N ALA A 84 -15.42 -8.20 -0.93
CA ALA A 84 -16.83 -8.26 -0.56
C ALA A 84 -17.73 -8.12 -1.80
N VAL A 85 -17.41 -7.17 -2.68
CA VAL A 85 -18.13 -6.95 -3.95
C VAL A 85 -18.02 -8.16 -4.88
N GLU A 86 -16.82 -8.72 -5.07
CA GLU A 86 -16.61 -9.95 -5.86
C GLU A 86 -17.41 -11.13 -5.28
N SER A 87 -17.39 -11.32 -3.96
CA SER A 87 -18.15 -12.38 -3.29
C SER A 87 -19.65 -12.22 -3.48
N ILE A 88 -20.17 -10.99 -3.39
CA ILE A 88 -21.58 -10.68 -3.65
C ILE A 88 -21.94 -10.97 -5.11
N MET A 89 -21.08 -10.62 -6.07
CA MET A 89 -21.32 -10.91 -7.48
C MET A 89 -21.42 -12.41 -7.75
N GLU A 90 -20.52 -13.23 -7.21
CA GLU A 90 -20.57 -14.68 -7.37
C GLU A 90 -21.83 -15.28 -6.71
N MET A 91 -22.20 -14.82 -5.51
CA MET A 91 -23.45 -15.25 -4.86
C MET A 91 -24.71 -14.85 -5.65
N LEU A 92 -24.69 -13.69 -6.32
CA LEU A 92 -25.78 -13.25 -7.20
C LEU A 92 -25.88 -14.12 -8.45
N LYS A 93 -24.74 -14.55 -9.03
CA LYS A 93 -24.72 -15.49 -10.18
C LYS A 93 -25.28 -16.86 -9.80
N ASP A 94 -25.00 -17.33 -8.60
CA ASP A 94 -25.54 -18.58 -8.04
C ASP A 94 -27.04 -18.46 -7.65
N GLY A 95 -27.65 -17.29 -7.82
CA GLY A 95 -29.08 -17.08 -7.59
C GLY A 95 -29.48 -17.02 -6.12
N LEU A 96 -28.55 -16.69 -5.21
CA LEU A 96 -28.87 -16.53 -3.79
C LEU A 96 -29.81 -15.33 -3.57
N ALA A 97 -30.74 -15.48 -2.62
CA ALA A 97 -31.62 -14.40 -2.21
C ALA A 97 -30.82 -13.24 -1.59
N TYR A 98 -31.18 -12.00 -1.94
CA TYR A 98 -30.45 -10.79 -1.53
C TYR A 98 -30.31 -10.65 -0.01
N GLU A 99 -31.31 -11.12 0.74
CA GLU A 99 -31.31 -11.12 2.21
C GLU A 99 -30.26 -12.08 2.80
N LYS A 100 -30.03 -13.22 2.16
CA LYS A 100 -28.96 -14.16 2.57
C LYS A 100 -27.59 -13.59 2.25
N ILE A 101 -27.44 -12.97 1.08
CA ILE A 101 -26.19 -12.32 0.65
C ILE A 101 -25.82 -11.18 1.60
N ALA A 102 -26.77 -10.29 1.90
CA ALA A 102 -26.59 -9.20 2.87
C ALA A 102 -26.14 -9.72 4.24
N LYS A 103 -26.74 -10.83 4.71
CA LYS A 103 -26.35 -11.47 5.97
C LYS A 103 -24.94 -12.04 5.95
N TYR A 104 -24.54 -12.74 4.88
CA TYR A 104 -23.21 -13.34 4.78
C TYR A 104 -22.10 -12.32 4.57
N ALA A 105 -22.34 -11.32 3.72
CA ALA A 105 -21.39 -10.27 3.44
C ALA A 105 -21.39 -9.15 4.52
N LYS A 106 -22.32 -9.20 5.48
CA LYS A 106 -22.52 -8.19 6.54
C LYS A 106 -22.70 -6.77 5.99
N VAL A 107 -23.43 -6.66 4.87
CA VAL A 107 -23.73 -5.40 4.18
C VAL A 107 -25.23 -5.12 4.19
N SER A 108 -25.65 -3.90 3.85
CA SER A 108 -27.07 -3.58 3.68
C SER A 108 -27.65 -4.26 2.44
N LYS A 109 -28.96 -4.50 2.43
CA LYS A 109 -29.68 -5.02 1.26
C LYS A 109 -29.56 -4.06 0.07
N GLU A 110 -29.57 -2.75 0.34
CA GLU A 110 -29.37 -1.69 -0.65
C GLU A 110 -28.03 -1.84 -1.40
N PHE A 111 -26.95 -2.15 -0.68
CA PHE A 111 -25.63 -2.36 -1.29
C PHE A 111 -25.60 -3.56 -2.22
N VAL A 112 -26.29 -4.65 -1.86
CA VAL A 112 -26.43 -5.83 -2.74
C VAL A 112 -27.22 -5.48 -4.01
N GLU A 113 -28.27 -4.66 -3.88
CA GLU A 113 -29.06 -4.19 -5.03
C GLU A 113 -28.28 -3.28 -5.96
N GLU A 114 -27.41 -2.41 -5.42
CA GLU A 114 -26.50 -1.58 -6.23
C GLU A 114 -25.52 -2.43 -7.04
N ILE A 115 -24.93 -3.47 -6.44
CA ILE A 115 -24.03 -4.39 -7.14
C ILE A 115 -24.80 -5.18 -8.20
N ALA A 116 -26.02 -5.65 -7.90
CA ALA A 116 -26.86 -6.35 -8.86
C ALA A 116 -27.19 -5.49 -10.10
N LYS A 117 -27.35 -4.16 -9.93
CA LYS A 117 -27.53 -3.22 -11.06
C LYS A 117 -26.28 -3.09 -11.93
N GLN A 118 -25.09 -3.20 -11.35
CA GLN A 118 -23.81 -3.14 -12.09
C GLN A 118 -23.57 -4.38 -12.96
N ILE A 119 -24.09 -5.56 -12.56
CA ILE A 119 -23.99 -6.80 -13.34
C ILE A 119 -24.93 -6.81 -14.55
N LYS A 120 -26.07 -6.12 -14.48
CA LYS A 120 -27.07 -6.06 -15.57
C LYS A 120 -26.72 -5.07 -16.69
N LYS A 121 -25.58 -4.38 -16.60
CA LYS A 121 -25.12 -3.38 -17.57
C LYS A 121 -23.98 -3.95 -18.40
#